data_AF-A0A842R6N2-F1
#
_entry.id   AF-A0A842R6N2-F1
#
_cell.length_a   1.000
_cell.length_b   1.000
_cell.length_c   1.000
_cell.angle_alpha   90.00
_cell.angle_beta   90.00
_cell.angle_gamma   90.00
#
_symmetry.space_group_name_H-M   'P 1'
#
loop_
_entity.id
_entity.type
_entity.pdbx_description
1 polymer ?
#
loop_
_entity_poly.entity_id
_entity_poly.type
_entity_poly.pdbx_seq_one_letter_code
_entity_poly.pdbx_strand_id
1 'polypeptide(L)'
;MKNSKKVVVIWVEDVPTSEIYLNEEDLKALNIQKDELIEVTDEFIENSLVAKAYPSQEVQSGYCKVNRDFGESMGFIDGFDYQIKPYLQSLKEIDKVIINLEVTGEKLGLKEKLKKINHLLDEVVLGKGYTLYWPEEGLKTRITGTEPSLQSSELFRFDRTTHTCIVTLIEKPFNTILLLDISSSMVVTEDIDAKNATKIISAFTSFVNTNMQELAPFLKAIKNKSSIRRLDATILAILPYLQTISKRKNKKFGLITFAEKAEKFSISINNIIKPFFEISTFKGKNLSQYIIKILVTKFWQKVQKLGKRGMNLENALIEAVELANQMDIANPEDERDNTMIVLLTDGKYTIGRSPTEVVYKHIKDRPKTVVHVIGIGEADEDLYKAVAEYGHGSFKKFNDLNRLTKYLFSLLKNFRITYKAD
;
A
#
# COMPACT_ATOMS: atom_id res chain seq x y z
N MET A 1 38.25 23.87 14.00
CA MET A 1 38.24 22.63 14.81
C MET A 1 36.85 22.02 14.66
N LYS A 2 36.75 20.74 14.25
CA LYS A 2 35.44 20.06 14.17
C LYS A 2 35.02 19.73 15.61
N ASN A 3 34.21 20.59 16.21
CA ASN A 3 33.61 20.31 17.52
C ASN A 3 32.66 19.12 17.35
N SER A 4 33.17 17.94 17.66
CA SER A 4 32.38 16.71 17.64
C SER A 4 32.74 15.89 18.87
N LYS A 5 31.74 15.23 19.46
CA LYS A 5 31.90 14.40 20.66
C LYS A 5 31.26 13.04 20.42
N LYS A 6 31.90 11.98 20.91
CA LYS A 6 31.28 10.65 20.95
C LYS A 6 30.29 10.61 22.12
N VAL A 7 29.10 10.10 21.85
CA VAL A 7 28.08 9.85 22.86
C VAL A 7 27.43 8.49 22.65
N VAL A 8 26.89 7.92 23.71
CA VAL A 8 26.03 6.74 23.64
C VAL A 8 24.58 7.19 23.48
N VAL A 9 23.88 6.68 22.46
CA VAL A 9 22.43 6.93 22.29
C VAL A 9 21.64 6.00 23.19
N ILE A 10 20.71 6.55 23.96
CA ILE A 10 19.72 5.83 24.76
C ILE A 10 18.34 6.11 24.19
N TRP A 11 17.57 5.06 23.94
CA TRP A 11 16.17 5.19 23.51
C TRP A 11 15.22 5.40 24.67
N VAL A 12 14.28 6.31 24.47
CA VAL A 12 13.17 6.56 25.39
C VAL A 12 11.86 6.73 24.61
N GLU A 13 10.73 6.45 25.26
CA GLU A 13 9.41 6.49 24.61
C GLU A 13 8.67 7.83 24.85
N ASP A 14 9.13 8.62 25.81
CA ASP A 14 8.46 9.78 26.40
C ASP A 14 9.02 11.14 25.94
N VAL A 15 9.98 11.16 25.01
CA VAL A 15 10.51 12.40 24.43
C VAL A 15 9.96 12.66 23.02
N PRO A 16 9.80 13.92 22.59
CA PRO A 16 9.35 14.24 21.24
C PRO A 16 10.32 13.73 20.15
N THR A 17 9.76 13.28 19.01
CA THR A 17 10.49 12.68 17.88
C THR A 17 11.40 13.63 17.08
N SER A 18 11.53 14.89 17.50
CA SER A 18 12.36 15.91 16.85
C SER A 18 13.38 16.55 17.79
N GLU A 19 13.57 15.95 18.96
CA GLU A 19 14.39 16.47 20.04
C GLU A 19 15.41 15.42 20.50
N ILE A 20 16.59 15.90 20.87
CA ILE A 20 17.64 15.10 21.49
C ILE A 20 18.02 15.77 22.80
N TYR A 21 18.00 15.00 23.87
CA TYR A 21 18.35 15.50 25.19
C TYR A 21 19.78 15.10 25.53
N LEU A 22 20.58 16.09 25.91
CA LEU A 22 22.01 15.98 26.19
C LEU A 22 22.32 16.57 27.56
N ASN A 23 23.45 16.15 28.13
CA ASN A 23 23.98 16.78 29.33
C ASN A 23 24.38 18.26 29.05
N GLU A 24 24.15 19.15 30.01
CA GLU A 24 24.49 20.58 29.87
C GLU A 24 25.98 20.84 29.62
N GLU A 25 26.88 20.05 30.22
CA GLU A 25 28.32 20.19 30.02
C GLU A 25 28.73 19.80 28.60
N ASP A 26 28.06 18.81 28.02
CA ASP A 26 28.32 18.34 26.66
C ASP A 26 27.91 19.39 25.63
N LEU A 27 26.75 20.02 25.84
CA LEU A 27 26.28 21.14 25.00
C LEU A 27 27.25 22.31 25.06
N LYS A 28 27.69 22.71 26.26
CA LYS A 28 28.70 23.77 26.45
C LYS A 28 30.01 23.43 25.77
N ALA A 29 30.51 22.20 25.92
CA ALA A 29 31.75 21.74 25.29
C ALA A 29 31.69 21.75 23.75
N LEU A 30 30.52 21.47 23.19
CA LEU A 30 30.28 21.52 21.75
C LEU A 30 29.94 22.92 21.22
N ASN A 31 29.71 23.89 22.11
CA ASN A 31 29.19 25.22 21.80
C ASN A 31 27.84 25.17 21.08
N ILE A 32 26.94 24.34 21.61
CA ILE A 32 25.55 24.17 21.13
C ILE A 32 24.61 24.81 22.14
N GLN A 33 23.73 25.69 21.67
CA GLN A 33 22.68 26.28 22.49
C GLN A 33 21.40 25.43 22.46
N LYS A 34 20.51 25.69 23.42
CA LYS A 34 19.16 25.11 23.41
C LYS A 34 18.47 25.46 22.08
N ASP A 35 17.70 24.51 21.54
CA ASP A 35 16.93 24.61 20.29
C ASP A 35 17.79 24.64 19.00
N GLU A 36 19.13 24.59 19.10
CA GLU A 36 19.99 24.46 17.93
C GLU A 36 19.96 23.04 17.35
N LEU A 37 20.12 22.93 16.03
CA LEU A 37 20.15 21.66 15.32
C LEU A 37 21.51 20.98 15.49
N ILE A 38 21.47 19.68 15.81
CA ILE A 38 22.65 18.84 15.94
C ILE A 38 22.54 17.64 15.03
N GLU A 39 23.68 17.21 14.48
CA GLU A 39 23.81 16.04 13.64
C GLU A 39 24.44 14.91 14.46
N VAL A 40 23.76 13.77 14.52
CA VAL A 40 24.24 12.52 15.07
C VAL A 40 24.57 11.59 13.90
N THR A 41 25.80 11.09 13.85
CA THR A 41 26.28 10.20 12.79
C THR A 41 26.96 8.97 13.35
N ASP A 42 26.83 7.85 12.65
CA ASP A 42 27.64 6.66 12.85
C ASP A 42 28.68 6.57 11.71
N GLU A 43 29.87 6.06 11.98
CA GLU A 43 30.88 5.76 10.94
C GLU A 43 30.44 4.58 10.04
N PHE A 44 29.51 3.74 10.50
CA PHE A 44 29.03 2.53 9.82
C PHE A 44 27.66 2.68 9.15
N ILE A 45 26.89 3.73 9.47
CA ILE A 45 25.55 3.96 8.94
C ILE A 45 25.59 5.16 7.99
N GLU A 46 25.12 4.99 6.75
CA GLU A 46 25.03 6.08 5.75
C GLU A 46 23.99 7.17 6.11
N ASN A 47 23.27 7.01 7.21
CA ASN A 47 22.22 7.92 7.66
C ASN A 47 22.73 8.78 8.82
N SER A 48 22.40 10.07 8.76
CA SER A 48 22.54 10.98 9.89
C SER A 48 21.18 11.27 10.49
N LEU A 49 21.10 11.37 11.81
CA LEU A 49 19.94 11.87 12.52
C LEU A 49 20.18 13.34 12.87
N VAL A 50 19.23 14.22 12.55
CA VAL A 50 19.34 15.66 12.85
C VAL A 50 18.11 16.11 13.61
N ALA A 51 18.31 16.76 14.75
CA ALA A 51 17.22 17.21 15.60
C ALA A 51 17.66 18.38 16.50
N LYS A 52 16.71 19.01 17.17
CA LYS A 52 16.97 20.10 18.11
C LYS A 52 17.58 19.55 19.40
N ALA A 53 18.61 20.21 19.90
CA ALA A 53 19.26 19.85 21.14
C ALA A 53 18.60 20.53 22.36
N TYR A 54 18.36 19.75 23.41
CA TYR A 54 17.84 20.24 24.68
C TYR A 54 18.72 19.79 25.84
N PRO A 55 19.01 20.68 26.82
CA PRO A 55 19.70 20.29 28.04
C PRO A 55 18.80 19.41 28.92
N SER A 56 19.36 18.37 29.53
CA SER A 56 18.70 17.56 30.55
C SER A 56 19.67 17.18 31.66
N GLN A 57 19.25 17.39 32.91
CA GLN A 57 20.00 16.99 34.10
C GLN A 57 19.95 15.47 34.34
N GLU A 58 18.99 14.78 33.73
CA GLU A 58 18.85 13.32 33.85
C GLU A 58 19.79 12.55 32.91
N VAL A 59 20.40 13.25 31.94
CA VAL A 59 21.31 12.66 30.97
C VAL A 59 22.74 12.81 31.49
N GLN A 60 23.41 11.68 31.70
CA GLN A 60 24.82 11.66 32.10
C GLN A 60 25.71 12.18 30.95
N SER A 61 26.83 12.82 31.28
CA SER A 61 27.80 13.27 30.26
C SER A 61 28.29 12.07 29.44
N GLY A 62 28.37 12.25 28.12
CA GLY A 62 28.70 11.18 27.17
C GLY A 62 27.50 10.34 26.73
N TYR A 63 26.28 10.69 27.14
CA TYR A 63 25.04 10.03 26.70
C TYR A 63 24.08 11.04 26.07
N CYS A 64 23.15 10.55 25.27
CA CYS A 64 22.00 11.33 24.80
C CYS A 64 20.73 10.49 24.79
N LYS A 65 19.58 11.11 25.07
CA LYS A 65 18.26 10.47 24.93
C LYS A 65 17.63 10.86 23.60
N VAL A 66 17.12 9.88 22.88
CA VAL A 66 16.42 10.03 21.60
C VAL A 66 15.12 9.25 21.66
N ASN A 67 14.06 9.76 21.03
CA ASN A 67 12.83 9.00 20.89
C ASN A 67 13.10 7.67 20.14
N ARG A 68 12.62 6.55 20.68
CA ARG A 68 12.81 5.21 20.11
C ARG A 68 12.39 5.12 18.65
N ASP A 69 11.17 5.54 18.32
CA ASP A 69 10.64 5.46 16.97
C ASP A 69 11.45 6.30 15.99
N PHE A 70 11.93 7.46 16.45
CA PHE A 70 12.78 8.33 15.65
C PHE A 70 14.15 7.69 15.39
N GLY A 71 14.82 7.21 16.44
CA GLY A 71 16.11 6.52 16.34
C GLY A 71 16.05 5.25 15.46
N GLU A 72 15.09 4.37 15.71
CA GLU A 72 14.86 3.16 14.92
C GLU A 72 14.62 3.49 13.44
N SER A 73 13.84 4.54 13.15
CA SER A 73 13.50 4.91 11.76
C SER A 73 14.70 5.40 10.95
N MET A 74 15.71 5.93 11.63
CA MET A 74 16.97 6.39 11.05
C MET A 74 18.06 5.31 11.05
N GLY A 75 17.78 4.14 11.62
CA GLY A 75 18.69 2.99 11.66
C GLY A 75 19.66 2.99 12.84
N PHE A 76 19.45 3.86 13.83
CA PHE A 76 20.25 3.87 15.05
C PHE A 76 19.94 2.61 15.86
N ILE A 77 20.81 2.30 16.81
CA ILE A 77 20.77 1.16 17.73
C ILE A 77 21.01 1.70 19.14
N ASP A 78 20.15 1.31 20.06
CA ASP A 78 20.25 1.65 21.48
C ASP A 78 21.56 1.14 22.09
N GLY A 79 22.21 1.97 22.91
CA GLY A 79 23.45 1.63 23.62
C GLY A 79 24.73 1.65 22.77
N PHE A 80 24.66 2.11 21.52
CA PHE A 80 25.84 2.25 20.64
C PHE A 80 26.44 3.67 20.70
N ASP A 81 27.73 3.77 20.34
CA ASP A 81 28.46 5.02 20.24
C ASP A 81 28.20 5.73 18.91
N TYR A 82 27.87 7.01 18.98
CA TYR A 82 27.67 7.88 17.82
C TYR A 82 28.45 9.18 17.98
N GLN A 83 28.71 9.85 16.87
CA GLN A 83 29.34 11.16 16.85
C GLN A 83 28.27 12.26 16.76
N ILE A 84 28.28 13.19 17.72
CA ILE A 84 27.45 14.39 17.70
C ILE A 84 28.29 15.60 17.33
N LYS A 85 27.73 16.46 16.48
CA LYS A 85 28.30 17.76 16.09
C LYS A 85 27.18 18.78 15.82
N PRO A 86 27.47 20.10 15.85
CA PRO A 86 26.53 21.11 15.38
C PRO A 86 26.14 20.87 13.90
N TYR A 87 24.86 21.02 13.57
CA TYR A 87 24.41 20.98 12.18
C TYR A 87 24.58 22.36 11.54
N LEU A 88 25.46 22.45 10.54
CA LEU A 88 25.86 23.72 9.92
C LEU A 88 25.34 23.89 8.48
N GLN A 89 24.60 22.91 7.96
CA GLN A 89 24.07 22.99 6.59
C GLN A 89 22.82 23.87 6.54
N SER A 90 22.61 24.55 5.42
CA SER A 90 21.37 25.29 5.17
C SER A 90 20.21 24.34 4.93
N LEU A 91 19.03 24.67 5.45
CA LEU A 91 17.80 23.98 5.11
C LEU A 91 17.53 24.09 3.60
N LYS A 92 17.06 23.00 3.00
CA LYS A 92 16.71 22.91 1.59
C LYS A 92 15.27 23.39 1.39
N GLU A 93 15.06 24.06 0.27
CA GLU A 93 13.73 24.34 -0.24
C GLU A 93 13.18 23.09 -0.91
N ILE A 94 11.91 22.78 -0.63
CA ILE A 94 11.17 21.75 -1.33
C ILE A 94 9.84 22.33 -1.82
N ASP A 95 9.21 21.72 -2.81
CA ASP A 95 7.87 22.10 -3.25
C ASP A 95 6.80 21.19 -2.63
N LYS A 96 7.19 19.94 -2.35
CA LYS A 96 6.25 18.89 -1.98
C LYS A 96 6.86 17.89 -1.01
N VAL A 97 6.06 17.47 -0.05
CA VAL A 97 6.37 16.39 0.91
C VAL A 97 5.35 15.27 0.76
N ILE A 98 5.83 14.03 0.83
CA ILE A 98 5.00 12.82 0.82
C ILE A 98 5.16 12.11 2.15
N ILE A 99 4.12 12.11 2.96
CA ILE A 99 4.12 11.50 4.29
C ILE A 99 3.25 10.24 4.29
N ASN A 100 3.71 9.23 4.99
CA ASN A 100 2.87 8.12 5.40
C ASN A 100 2.27 8.43 6.77
N LEU A 101 0.96 8.36 6.92
CA LEU A 101 0.26 8.58 8.18
C LEU A 101 -0.31 7.26 8.70
N GLU A 102 0.07 6.88 9.90
CA GLU A 102 -0.56 5.83 10.70
C GLU A 102 -1.38 6.49 11.81
N VAL A 103 -2.65 6.10 11.88
CA VAL A 103 -3.59 6.64 12.85
C VAL A 103 -3.72 5.67 14.03
N THR A 104 -3.28 6.12 15.20
CA THR A 104 -3.41 5.41 16.47
C THR A 104 -4.59 5.99 17.27
N GLY A 105 -5.43 5.14 17.87
CA GLY A 105 -6.60 5.58 18.63
C GLY A 105 -7.80 6.14 17.83
N GLU A 106 -8.93 6.30 18.52
CA GLU A 106 -10.27 6.52 17.93
C GLU A 106 -10.79 7.97 18.06
N LYS A 107 -10.04 8.89 18.68
CA LYS A 107 -10.61 10.16 19.18
C LYS A 107 -11.00 11.22 18.15
N LEU A 108 -10.44 11.21 16.93
CA LEU A 108 -10.68 12.25 15.92
C LEU A 108 -10.91 11.61 14.54
N GLY A 109 -11.84 12.18 13.77
CA GLY A 109 -12.10 11.76 12.41
C GLY A 109 -10.91 12.08 11.48
N LEU A 110 -10.74 11.28 10.43
CA LEU A 110 -9.61 11.40 9.49
C LEU A 110 -9.43 12.81 8.92
N LYS A 111 -10.51 13.53 8.57
CA LYS A 111 -10.42 14.89 8.03
C LYS A 111 -9.81 15.88 9.03
N GLU A 112 -10.15 15.76 10.30
CA GLU A 112 -9.60 16.62 11.35
C GLU A 112 -8.12 16.29 11.60
N LYS A 113 -7.79 14.99 11.62
CA LYS A 113 -6.40 14.52 11.70
C LYS A 113 -5.54 15.03 10.55
N LEU A 114 -6.06 15.02 9.31
CA LEU A 114 -5.37 15.57 8.13
C LEU A 114 -5.17 17.09 8.25
N LYS A 115 -6.13 17.85 8.77
CA LYS A 115 -5.94 19.30 9.00
C LYS A 115 -4.87 19.58 10.05
N LYS A 116 -4.87 18.80 11.14
CA LYS A 116 -3.88 18.95 12.21
C LYS A 116 -2.46 18.64 11.74
N ILE A 117 -2.28 17.72 10.79
CA ILE A 117 -0.95 17.31 10.35
C ILE A 117 -0.13 18.47 9.79
N ASN A 118 -0.76 19.36 9.02
CA ASN A 118 -0.07 20.50 8.44
C ASN A 118 0.41 21.46 9.55
N HIS A 119 -0.41 21.67 10.58
CA HIS A 119 -0.01 22.46 11.76
C HIS A 119 1.16 21.82 12.51
N LEU A 120 1.11 20.50 12.73
CA LEU A 120 2.16 19.79 13.46
C LEU A 120 3.48 19.76 12.68
N LEU A 121 3.43 19.72 11.34
CA LEU A 121 4.62 19.75 10.49
C LEU A 121 5.27 21.14 10.41
N ASP A 122 4.50 22.22 10.49
CA ASP A 122 5.02 23.61 10.45
C ASP A 122 6.01 23.93 11.60
N GLU A 123 5.93 23.20 12.72
CA GLU A 123 6.71 23.44 13.94
C GLU A 123 8.06 22.72 13.98
N VAL A 124 8.28 21.77 13.07
CA VAL A 124 9.41 20.85 13.08
C VAL A 124 10.29 20.99 11.84
N VAL A 125 11.58 20.74 12.03
CA VAL A 125 12.52 20.58 10.92
C VAL A 125 12.56 19.10 10.55
N LEU A 126 12.48 18.82 9.26
CA LEU A 126 12.16 17.50 8.74
C LEU A 126 13.26 17.00 7.82
N GLY A 127 13.53 15.70 7.88
CA GLY A 127 14.39 14.99 6.95
C GLY A 127 13.67 13.83 6.28
N LYS A 128 14.25 13.32 5.20
CA LYS A 128 13.74 12.12 4.53
C LYS A 128 13.86 10.91 5.47
N GLY A 129 12.79 10.13 5.60
CA GLY A 129 12.75 8.93 6.44
C GLY A 129 12.26 9.16 7.87
N TYR A 130 12.19 10.43 8.31
CA TYR A 130 11.87 10.80 9.69
C TYR A 130 10.52 10.24 10.10
N THR A 131 10.47 9.58 11.25
CA THR A 131 9.23 9.13 11.87
C THR A 131 8.86 10.05 13.03
N LEU A 132 7.72 10.70 12.93
CA LEU A 132 7.22 11.61 13.95
C LEU A 132 6.04 10.98 14.69
N TYR A 133 5.98 11.17 16.00
CA TYR A 133 4.93 10.61 16.82
C TYR A 133 4.35 11.68 17.74
N TRP A 134 3.04 11.86 17.64
CA TRP A 134 2.24 12.73 18.50
C TRP A 134 1.21 11.88 19.24
N PRO A 135 1.57 11.35 20.43
CA PRO A 135 0.72 10.44 21.20
C PRO A 135 -0.63 11.06 21.55
N GLU A 136 -0.64 12.33 21.94
CA GLU A 136 -1.85 13.07 22.34
C GLU A 136 -2.87 13.16 21.20
N GLU A 137 -2.38 13.23 19.96
CA GLU A 137 -3.20 13.32 18.75
C GLU A 137 -3.49 11.94 18.14
N GLY A 138 -2.84 10.89 18.63
CA GLY A 138 -2.94 9.55 18.06
C GLY A 138 -2.44 9.50 16.63
N LEU A 139 -1.32 10.16 16.35
CA LEU A 139 -0.73 10.24 15.01
C LEU A 139 0.72 9.80 15.01
N LYS A 140 1.05 8.87 14.11
CA LYS A 140 2.41 8.52 13.76
C LYS A 140 2.61 8.78 12.28
N THR A 141 3.64 9.52 11.90
CA THR A 141 3.91 9.84 10.50
C THR A 141 5.31 9.42 10.12
N ARG A 142 5.52 9.15 8.84
CA ARG A 142 6.86 8.94 8.28
C ARG A 142 7.02 9.74 7.00
N ILE A 143 8.05 10.57 6.92
CA ILE A 143 8.40 11.29 5.69
C ILE A 143 8.98 10.28 4.69
N THR A 144 8.25 9.98 3.62
CA THR A 144 8.65 8.95 2.63
C THR A 144 9.29 9.51 1.37
N GLY A 145 9.02 10.77 1.06
CA GLY A 145 9.58 11.43 -0.11
C GLY A 145 9.40 12.94 -0.06
N THR A 146 10.19 13.62 -0.88
CA THR A 146 10.10 15.06 -1.12
C THR A 146 10.35 15.31 -2.61
N GLU A 147 9.89 16.45 -3.13
CA GLU A 147 10.27 16.96 -4.45
C GLU A 147 10.79 18.40 -4.29
N PRO A 148 12.05 18.68 -4.69
CA PRO A 148 13.11 17.73 -5.04
C PRO A 148 13.42 16.71 -3.92
N SER A 149 13.93 15.54 -4.29
CA SER A 149 14.28 14.49 -3.33
C SER A 149 15.49 14.90 -2.50
N LEU A 150 15.31 14.92 -1.18
CA LEU A 150 16.40 15.12 -0.23
C LEU A 150 17.32 13.89 -0.13
N GLN A 151 18.60 14.15 0.17
CA GLN A 151 19.58 13.16 0.63
C GLN A 151 19.42 12.88 2.14
N SER A 152 20.14 11.89 2.70
CA SER A 152 19.89 11.38 4.07
C SER A 152 20.13 12.42 5.19
N SER A 153 21.00 13.41 4.95
CA SER A 153 21.36 14.47 5.91
C SER A 153 20.77 15.84 5.60
N GLU A 154 20.04 15.94 4.50
CA GLU A 154 19.40 17.19 4.10
C GLU A 154 18.06 17.35 4.83
N LEU A 155 17.83 18.57 5.30
CA LEU A 155 16.64 18.95 6.03
C LEU A 155 15.87 20.03 5.30
N PHE A 156 14.59 20.13 5.59
CA PHE A 156 13.73 21.23 5.16
C PHE A 156 12.84 21.69 6.31
N ARG A 157 12.28 22.89 6.19
CA ARG A 157 11.21 23.36 7.06
C ARG A 157 9.92 23.33 6.27
N PHE A 158 8.93 22.61 6.78
CA PHE A 158 7.61 22.63 6.17
C PHE A 158 6.93 23.98 6.42
N ASP A 159 6.27 24.49 5.40
CA ASP A 159 5.41 25.67 5.46
C ASP A 159 4.16 25.37 4.66
N ARG A 160 3.04 25.18 5.36
CA ARG A 160 1.74 24.86 4.76
C ARG A 160 1.24 25.88 3.72
N THR A 161 1.75 27.11 3.71
CA THR A 161 1.29 28.15 2.77
C THR A 161 1.93 28.02 1.39
N THR A 162 3.11 27.40 1.32
CA THR A 162 3.94 27.30 0.11
C THR A 162 4.12 25.86 -0.37
N HIS A 163 4.04 24.89 0.54
CA HIS A 163 4.33 23.48 0.26
C HIS A 163 3.08 22.64 0.03
N THR A 164 3.17 21.69 -0.90
CA THR A 164 2.15 20.65 -1.06
C THR A 164 2.44 19.46 -0.15
N CYS A 165 1.51 19.12 0.75
CA CYS A 165 1.58 17.92 1.57
C CYS A 165 0.69 16.80 0.99
N ILE A 166 1.32 15.72 0.55
CA ILE A 166 0.64 14.48 0.17
C ILE A 166 0.67 13.52 1.35
N VAL A 167 -0.50 13.23 1.91
CA VAL A 167 -0.66 12.29 3.02
C VAL A 167 -1.12 10.95 2.51
N THR A 168 -0.38 9.92 2.87
CA THR A 168 -0.63 8.55 2.45
C THR A 168 -0.97 7.72 3.67
N LEU A 169 -2.23 7.31 3.85
CA LEU A 169 -2.59 6.50 5.00
C LEU A 169 -2.00 5.09 4.89
N ILE A 170 -1.19 4.70 5.88
CA ILE A 170 -0.86 3.30 6.12
C ILE A 170 -2.07 2.70 6.80
N GLU A 171 -2.95 2.10 6.02
CA GLU A 171 -4.21 1.68 6.56
C GLU A 171 -4.23 0.24 7.09
N LYS A 172 -4.78 0.17 8.30
CA LYS A 172 -5.55 -0.93 8.88
C LYS A 172 -6.55 -1.53 7.86
N PRO A 173 -7.04 -2.75 8.10
CA PRO A 173 -7.50 -3.63 7.03
C PRO A 173 -8.60 -3.01 6.14
N PHE A 174 -8.62 -3.34 4.84
CA PHE A 174 -9.51 -2.77 3.82
C PHE A 174 -10.36 -3.87 3.15
N ASN A 175 -11.51 -3.49 2.60
CA ASN A 175 -12.31 -4.32 1.72
C ASN A 175 -11.63 -4.46 0.35
N THR A 176 -11.88 -5.57 -0.33
CA THR A 176 -11.24 -5.84 -1.62
C THR A 176 -12.25 -6.37 -2.62
N ILE A 177 -12.25 -5.82 -3.82
CA ILE A 177 -13.03 -6.30 -4.95
C ILE A 177 -12.08 -6.68 -6.07
N LEU A 178 -12.15 -7.92 -6.52
CA LEU A 178 -11.40 -8.41 -7.67
C LEU A 178 -12.29 -8.40 -8.91
N LEU A 179 -11.91 -7.62 -9.92
CA LEU A 179 -12.55 -7.58 -11.24
C LEU A 179 -11.69 -8.38 -12.19
N LEU A 180 -12.22 -9.51 -12.66
CA LEU A 180 -11.52 -10.42 -13.55
C LEU A 180 -12.16 -10.42 -14.93
N ASP A 181 -11.37 -10.00 -15.91
CA ASP A 181 -11.68 -10.14 -17.32
C ASP A 181 -11.64 -11.62 -17.72
N ILE A 182 -12.74 -12.09 -18.31
CA ILE A 182 -12.90 -13.45 -18.85
C ILE A 182 -13.30 -13.41 -20.34
N SER A 183 -12.92 -12.34 -21.04
CA SER A 183 -13.13 -12.17 -22.48
C SER A 183 -12.38 -13.22 -23.31
N SER A 184 -12.72 -13.31 -24.60
CA SER A 184 -12.08 -14.28 -25.49
C SER A 184 -10.56 -14.07 -25.58
N SER A 185 -10.07 -12.82 -25.63
CA SER A 185 -8.63 -12.53 -25.69
C SER A 185 -7.88 -13.08 -24.48
N MET A 186 -8.47 -13.01 -23.28
CA MET A 186 -7.93 -13.60 -22.07
C MET A 186 -7.80 -15.13 -22.16
N VAL A 187 -8.72 -15.78 -22.87
CA VAL A 187 -8.86 -17.25 -22.90
C VAL A 187 -8.15 -17.90 -24.08
N VAL A 188 -7.94 -17.20 -25.19
CA VAL A 188 -7.34 -17.81 -26.40
C VAL A 188 -5.86 -17.45 -26.57
N THR A 189 -5.42 -16.31 -26.05
CA THR A 189 -4.07 -15.80 -26.31
C THR A 189 -3.05 -16.44 -25.37
N GLU A 190 -2.06 -17.15 -25.93
CA GLU A 190 -0.94 -17.80 -25.22
C GLU A 190 0.37 -17.01 -25.34
N ASP A 191 0.45 -15.86 -24.68
CA ASP A 191 1.58 -14.92 -24.80
C ASP A 191 2.24 -14.52 -23.46
N ILE A 192 1.83 -15.11 -22.33
CA ILE A 192 2.43 -14.80 -21.03
C ILE A 192 3.61 -15.74 -20.76
N ASP A 193 4.79 -15.16 -20.55
CA ASP A 193 6.01 -15.90 -20.21
C ASP A 193 5.87 -16.60 -18.84
N ALA A 194 6.10 -17.91 -18.85
CA ALA A 194 6.07 -18.79 -17.68
C ALA A 194 7.43 -19.45 -17.38
N LYS A 195 8.49 -19.18 -18.16
CA LYS A 195 9.81 -19.82 -18.01
C LYS A 195 10.40 -19.64 -16.62
N ASN A 196 10.20 -18.47 -16.02
CA ASN A 196 10.74 -18.13 -14.70
C ASN A 196 9.74 -18.34 -13.55
N ALA A 197 8.59 -18.98 -13.83
CA ALA A 197 7.50 -19.14 -12.89
C ALA A 197 7.41 -20.54 -12.25
N THR A 198 8.45 -21.37 -12.37
CA THR A 198 8.48 -22.75 -11.84
C THR A 198 8.09 -22.82 -10.37
N LYS A 199 8.54 -21.87 -9.54
CA LYS A 199 8.17 -21.82 -8.11
C LYS A 199 6.67 -21.58 -7.90
N ILE A 200 6.06 -20.72 -8.70
CA ILE A 200 4.62 -20.38 -8.62
C ILE A 200 3.79 -21.58 -9.06
N ILE A 201 4.16 -22.20 -10.18
CA ILE A 201 3.47 -23.39 -10.71
C ILE A 201 3.59 -24.56 -9.72
N SER A 202 4.76 -24.76 -9.10
CA SER A 202 4.95 -25.79 -8.07
C SER A 202 4.12 -25.51 -6.82
N ALA A 203 4.07 -24.26 -6.34
CA ALA A 203 3.24 -23.86 -5.21
C ALA A 203 1.75 -24.10 -5.50
N PHE A 204 1.28 -23.74 -6.70
CA PHE A 204 -0.09 -23.98 -7.13
C PHE A 204 -0.39 -25.48 -7.26
N THR A 205 0.54 -26.26 -7.82
CA THR A 205 0.43 -27.73 -7.95
C THR A 205 0.29 -28.39 -6.58
N SER A 206 1.14 -28.01 -5.62
CA SER A 206 1.05 -28.49 -4.24
C SER A 206 -0.31 -28.13 -3.62
N PHE A 207 -0.74 -26.88 -3.78
CA PHE A 207 -2.03 -26.41 -3.28
C PHE A 207 -3.22 -27.21 -3.85
N VAL A 208 -3.20 -27.51 -5.15
CA VAL A 208 -4.22 -28.31 -5.83
C VAL A 208 -4.17 -29.77 -5.41
N ASN A 209 -3.01 -30.42 -5.41
CA ASN A 209 -2.89 -31.85 -5.11
C ASN A 209 -3.33 -32.17 -3.67
N THR A 210 -3.10 -31.26 -2.73
CA THR A 210 -3.49 -31.45 -1.33
C THR A 210 -4.99 -31.23 -1.09
N ASN A 211 -5.68 -30.43 -1.92
CA ASN A 211 -7.01 -29.92 -1.56
C ASN A 211 -8.09 -30.03 -2.65
N MET A 212 -7.74 -30.21 -3.93
CA MET A 212 -8.67 -30.00 -5.07
C MET A 212 -8.30 -30.84 -6.31
N GLN A 213 -8.36 -32.17 -6.21
CA GLN A 213 -8.00 -33.08 -7.32
C GLN A 213 -8.75 -32.81 -8.64
N GLU A 214 -9.99 -32.29 -8.56
CA GLU A 214 -10.80 -31.87 -9.72
C GLU A 214 -10.15 -30.79 -10.59
N LEU A 215 -9.11 -30.10 -10.11
CA LEU A 215 -8.36 -29.08 -10.87
C LEU A 215 -7.15 -29.66 -11.62
N ALA A 216 -6.94 -30.98 -11.60
CA ALA A 216 -5.88 -31.65 -12.37
C ALA A 216 -5.86 -31.30 -13.88
N PRO A 217 -7.01 -31.16 -14.58
CA PRO A 217 -7.00 -30.74 -15.98
C PRO A 217 -6.39 -29.35 -16.21
N PHE A 218 -6.62 -28.42 -15.29
CA PHE A 218 -6.03 -27.08 -15.33
C PHE A 218 -4.51 -27.14 -15.17
N LEU A 219 -4.02 -27.91 -14.19
CA LEU A 219 -2.58 -28.11 -13.99
C LEU A 219 -1.91 -28.71 -15.23
N LYS A 220 -2.54 -29.71 -15.85
CA LYS A 220 -2.02 -30.36 -17.05
C LYS A 220 -1.88 -29.39 -18.22
N ALA A 221 -2.79 -28.42 -18.36
CA ALA A 221 -2.76 -27.43 -19.44
C ALA A 221 -1.59 -26.43 -19.32
N ILE A 222 -1.06 -26.24 -18.11
CA ILE A 222 0.01 -25.26 -17.81
C ILE A 222 1.38 -25.91 -17.71
N LYS A 223 1.43 -27.18 -17.28
CA LYS A 223 2.67 -27.88 -16.98
C LYS A 223 3.59 -27.93 -18.22
N ASN A 224 4.86 -27.59 -18.01
CA ASN A 224 5.93 -27.61 -19.02
C ASN A 224 5.75 -26.63 -20.19
N LYS A 225 4.82 -25.68 -20.12
CA LYS A 225 4.69 -24.62 -21.12
C LYS A 225 5.65 -23.46 -20.82
N SER A 226 6.31 -22.94 -21.86
CA SER A 226 7.11 -21.72 -21.79
C SER A 226 6.27 -20.45 -21.88
N SER A 227 5.12 -20.52 -22.54
CA SER A 227 4.09 -19.48 -22.62
C SER A 227 2.73 -20.07 -22.25
N ILE A 228 1.93 -19.32 -21.51
CA ILE A 228 0.59 -19.75 -21.07
C ILE A 228 -0.46 -18.70 -21.41
N ARG A 229 -1.73 -19.09 -21.32
CA ARG A 229 -2.84 -18.15 -21.57
C ARG A 229 -2.87 -17.04 -20.54
N ARG A 230 -3.33 -15.86 -20.95
CA ARG A 230 -3.54 -14.71 -20.07
C ARG A 230 -4.44 -15.04 -18.87
N LEU A 231 -5.56 -15.74 -19.09
CA LEU A 231 -6.44 -16.21 -18.01
C LEU A 231 -5.75 -17.22 -17.09
N ASP A 232 -4.96 -18.15 -17.64
CA ASP A 232 -4.21 -19.13 -16.86
C ASP A 232 -3.21 -18.44 -15.92
N ALA A 233 -2.43 -17.49 -16.47
CA ALA A 233 -1.50 -16.68 -15.71
C ALA A 233 -2.20 -15.89 -14.59
N THR A 234 -3.37 -15.33 -14.90
CA THR A 234 -4.17 -14.57 -13.95
C THR A 234 -4.62 -15.42 -12.77
N ILE A 235 -5.21 -16.59 -13.04
CA ILE A 235 -5.67 -17.53 -12.00
C ILE A 235 -4.49 -17.97 -11.10
N LEU A 236 -3.32 -18.26 -11.68
CA LEU A 236 -2.12 -18.62 -10.94
C LEU A 236 -1.63 -17.46 -10.05
N ALA A 237 -1.57 -16.25 -10.60
CA ALA A 237 -1.03 -15.08 -9.91
C ALA A 237 -1.94 -14.57 -8.77
N ILE A 238 -3.25 -14.80 -8.87
CA ILE A 238 -4.22 -14.45 -7.83
C ILE A 238 -4.10 -15.36 -6.59
N LEU A 239 -3.58 -16.59 -6.69
CA LEU A 239 -3.54 -17.51 -5.54
C LEU A 239 -2.79 -16.92 -4.32
N PRO A 240 -1.52 -16.44 -4.44
CA PRO A 240 -0.82 -15.82 -3.30
C PRO A 240 -1.55 -14.59 -2.76
N TYR A 241 -2.16 -13.80 -3.66
CA TYR A 241 -2.98 -12.64 -3.30
C TYR A 241 -4.17 -13.04 -2.43
N LEU A 242 -4.95 -14.06 -2.82
CA LEU A 242 -6.06 -14.58 -2.02
C LEU A 242 -5.60 -15.17 -0.70
N GLN A 243 -4.46 -15.87 -0.67
CA GLN A 243 -3.89 -16.41 0.57
C GLN A 243 -3.54 -15.29 1.57
N THR A 244 -3.08 -14.14 1.08
CA THR A 244 -2.81 -12.96 1.91
C THR A 244 -4.10 -12.29 2.38
N ILE A 245 -5.09 -12.10 1.48
CA ILE A 245 -6.40 -11.55 1.85
C ILE A 245 -7.07 -12.42 2.92
N SER A 246 -7.02 -13.75 2.78
CA SER A 246 -7.65 -14.70 3.70
C SER A 246 -7.18 -14.57 5.15
N LYS A 247 -6.04 -13.90 5.40
CA LYS A 247 -5.50 -13.65 6.75
C LYS A 247 -6.01 -12.36 7.38
N ARG A 248 -6.71 -11.50 6.64
CA ARG A 248 -7.22 -10.21 7.13
C ARG A 248 -8.51 -10.44 7.91
N LYS A 249 -8.54 -9.99 9.17
CA LYS A 249 -9.73 -10.06 10.02
C LYS A 249 -10.70 -8.92 9.69
N ASN A 250 -12.00 -9.17 9.84
CA ASN A 250 -13.08 -8.19 9.76
C ASN A 250 -13.13 -7.38 8.45
N LYS A 251 -12.84 -7.99 7.30
CA LYS A 251 -12.99 -7.34 5.99
C LYS A 251 -13.77 -8.17 5.00
N LYS A 252 -14.26 -7.47 3.98
CA LYS A 252 -15.11 -8.03 2.94
C LYS A 252 -14.29 -8.23 1.65
N PHE A 253 -14.54 -9.34 0.98
CA PHE A 253 -13.99 -9.67 -0.32
C PHE A 253 -15.13 -9.73 -1.33
N GLY A 254 -14.93 -9.26 -2.55
CA GLY A 254 -15.86 -9.33 -3.67
C GLY A 254 -15.15 -9.89 -4.90
N LEU A 255 -15.86 -10.69 -5.69
CA LEU A 255 -15.37 -11.18 -6.97
C LEU A 255 -16.39 -10.85 -8.04
N ILE A 256 -15.95 -10.15 -9.07
CA ILE A 256 -16.73 -9.84 -10.26
C ILE A 256 -15.97 -10.38 -11.45
N THR A 257 -16.59 -11.22 -12.25
CA THR A 257 -16.04 -11.64 -13.55
C THR A 257 -16.80 -10.92 -14.65
N PHE A 258 -16.12 -10.51 -15.72
CA PHE A 258 -16.80 -9.79 -16.80
C PHE A 258 -16.26 -10.13 -18.19
N ALA A 259 -17.17 -10.04 -19.16
CA ALA A 259 -16.91 -10.01 -20.60
C ALA A 259 -17.97 -9.07 -21.20
N GLU A 260 -18.96 -9.57 -21.94
CA GLU A 260 -20.12 -8.79 -22.41
C GLU A 260 -21.03 -8.31 -21.25
N LYS A 261 -21.09 -9.09 -20.16
CA LYS A 261 -21.82 -8.79 -18.94
C LYS A 261 -20.92 -9.00 -17.73
N ALA A 262 -21.18 -8.24 -16.67
CA ALA A 262 -20.57 -8.43 -15.38
C ALA A 262 -21.39 -9.44 -14.56
N GLU A 263 -20.71 -10.39 -13.93
CA GLU A 263 -21.30 -11.38 -13.04
C GLU A 263 -20.66 -11.23 -11.65
N LYS A 264 -21.45 -10.73 -10.70
CA LYS A 264 -21.10 -10.74 -9.28
C LYS A 264 -21.14 -12.16 -8.75
N PHE A 265 -20.10 -12.57 -8.05
CA PHE A 265 -20.09 -13.85 -7.39
C PHE A 265 -20.71 -13.73 -5.99
N SER A 266 -21.84 -14.40 -5.80
CA SER A 266 -22.60 -14.38 -4.55
C SER A 266 -22.54 -15.73 -3.84
N ILE A 267 -22.67 -15.70 -2.51
CA ILE A 267 -22.85 -16.89 -1.68
C ILE A 267 -24.14 -16.86 -0.89
N SER A 268 -24.72 -18.04 -0.71
CA SER A 268 -25.80 -18.24 0.25
C SER A 268 -25.21 -18.50 1.63
N ILE A 269 -25.44 -17.58 2.57
CA ILE A 269 -25.17 -17.79 4.00
C ILE A 269 -26.53 -17.75 4.69
N ASN A 270 -26.92 -18.82 5.38
CA ASN A 270 -28.22 -18.92 6.08
C ASN A 270 -29.42 -18.59 5.16
N ASN A 271 -29.40 -19.08 3.92
CA ASN A 271 -30.41 -18.79 2.87
C ASN A 271 -30.47 -17.33 2.41
N ILE A 272 -29.54 -16.47 2.82
CA ILE A 272 -29.40 -15.10 2.33
C ILE A 272 -28.27 -15.06 1.31
N ILE A 273 -28.58 -14.63 0.09
CA ILE A 273 -27.60 -14.44 -0.97
C ILE A 273 -26.87 -13.12 -0.73
N LYS A 274 -25.60 -13.19 -0.31
CA LYS A 274 -24.71 -12.04 -0.19
C LYS A 274 -23.80 -11.92 -1.44
N PRO A 275 -23.65 -10.72 -2.03
CA PRO A 275 -22.78 -10.51 -3.20
C PRO A 275 -21.31 -10.32 -2.83
N PHE A 276 -20.95 -10.48 -1.55
CA PHE A 276 -19.59 -10.42 -1.03
C PHE A 276 -19.41 -11.38 0.15
N PHE A 277 -18.14 -11.56 0.53
CA PHE A 277 -17.66 -12.50 1.55
C PHE A 277 -17.13 -11.72 2.74
N GLU A 278 -17.58 -11.99 3.96
CA GLU A 278 -16.80 -11.62 5.13
C GLU A 278 -15.66 -12.63 5.28
N ILE A 279 -14.40 -12.17 5.32
CA ILE A 279 -13.23 -13.05 5.35
C ILE A 279 -13.23 -13.91 6.63
N SER A 280 -13.77 -13.36 7.73
CA SER A 280 -13.97 -14.07 9.01
C SER A 280 -14.89 -15.28 8.89
N THR A 281 -15.80 -15.32 7.92
CA THR A 281 -16.68 -16.48 7.66
C THR A 281 -15.87 -17.73 7.28
N PHE A 282 -14.63 -17.57 6.78
CA PHE A 282 -13.78 -18.65 6.30
C PHE A 282 -12.68 -19.08 7.30
N LYS A 283 -12.91 -18.91 8.62
CA LYS A 283 -11.96 -19.17 9.73
C LYS A 283 -10.90 -20.25 9.42
N GLY A 284 -9.70 -19.83 9.01
CA GLY A 284 -8.51 -20.69 8.88
C GLY A 284 -8.44 -21.62 7.67
N LYS A 285 -9.52 -21.83 6.90
CA LYS A 285 -9.51 -22.66 5.70
C LYS A 285 -10.49 -22.14 4.65
N ASN A 286 -9.96 -21.94 3.44
CA ASN A 286 -10.65 -22.13 2.15
C ASN A 286 -11.26 -20.93 1.41
N LEU A 287 -11.05 -19.65 1.77
CA LEU A 287 -11.42 -18.57 0.83
C LEU A 287 -10.62 -18.71 -0.48
N SER A 288 -9.30 -18.83 -0.40
CA SER A 288 -8.45 -19.04 -1.58
C SER A 288 -8.81 -20.32 -2.34
N GLN A 289 -9.09 -21.42 -1.65
CA GLN A 289 -9.48 -22.68 -2.28
C GLN A 289 -10.83 -22.55 -2.99
N TYR A 290 -11.81 -21.97 -2.30
CA TYR A 290 -13.16 -21.78 -2.82
C TYR A 290 -13.14 -20.91 -4.07
N ILE A 291 -12.50 -19.74 -4.01
CA ILE A 291 -12.39 -18.84 -5.15
C ILE A 291 -11.63 -19.48 -6.30
N ILE A 292 -10.49 -20.14 -6.07
CA ILE A 292 -9.74 -20.83 -7.14
C ILE A 292 -10.58 -21.95 -7.77
N LYS A 293 -11.28 -22.75 -6.96
CA LYS A 293 -12.21 -23.78 -7.44
C LYS A 293 -13.26 -23.18 -8.34
N ILE A 294 -13.87 -22.06 -7.97
CA ILE A 294 -14.88 -21.36 -8.78
C ILE A 294 -14.26 -20.84 -10.08
N LEU A 295 -13.12 -20.15 -10.00
CA LEU A 295 -12.41 -19.62 -11.17
C LEU A 295 -12.12 -20.70 -12.20
N VAL A 296 -11.65 -21.87 -11.76
CA VAL A 296 -11.33 -22.96 -12.66
C VAL A 296 -12.58 -23.71 -13.15
N THR A 297 -13.46 -24.16 -12.24
CA THR A 297 -14.61 -25.01 -12.63
C THR A 297 -15.73 -24.24 -13.32
N LYS A 298 -16.02 -23.00 -12.87
CA LYS A 298 -17.11 -22.20 -13.42
C LYS A 298 -16.68 -21.41 -14.65
N PHE A 299 -15.47 -20.85 -14.65
CA PHE A 299 -15.05 -19.92 -15.71
C PHE A 299 -14.06 -20.57 -16.68
N TRP A 300 -12.93 -21.08 -16.20
CA TRP A 300 -11.92 -21.68 -17.10
C TRP A 300 -12.47 -22.85 -17.94
N GLN A 301 -13.27 -23.74 -17.33
CA GLN A 301 -13.87 -24.88 -18.06
C GLN A 301 -15.03 -24.47 -19.00
N LYS A 302 -15.83 -23.47 -18.63
CA LYS A 302 -17.01 -23.06 -19.42
C LYS A 302 -16.65 -22.09 -20.54
N VAL A 303 -15.68 -21.22 -20.33
CA VAL A 303 -15.31 -20.18 -21.32
C VAL A 303 -14.60 -20.79 -22.54
N GLN A 304 -13.94 -21.95 -22.40
CA GLN A 304 -13.46 -22.71 -23.56
C GLN A 304 -14.57 -23.15 -24.54
N LYS A 305 -15.84 -23.16 -24.10
CA LYS A 305 -17.00 -23.50 -24.93
C LYS A 305 -17.75 -22.28 -25.45
N LEU A 306 -17.47 -21.08 -24.92
CA LEU A 306 -18.21 -19.85 -25.20
C LEU A 306 -17.26 -18.80 -25.75
N GLY A 307 -17.24 -18.63 -27.08
CA GLY A 307 -16.54 -17.54 -27.75
C GLY A 307 -17.21 -16.19 -27.51
N LYS A 308 -17.22 -15.70 -26.27
CA LYS A 308 -17.83 -14.41 -25.89
C LYS A 308 -17.14 -13.27 -26.66
N ARG A 309 -17.89 -12.49 -27.45
CA ARG A 309 -17.37 -11.44 -28.31
C ARG A 309 -17.63 -10.09 -27.67
N GLY A 310 -16.59 -9.56 -27.04
CA GLY A 310 -16.55 -8.19 -26.55
C GLY A 310 -16.46 -8.06 -25.03
N MET A 311 -16.07 -6.86 -24.61
CA MET A 311 -15.82 -6.50 -23.22
C MET A 311 -16.58 -5.22 -22.86
N ASN A 312 -17.50 -5.33 -21.91
CA ASN A 312 -18.26 -4.23 -21.34
C ASN A 312 -17.67 -3.87 -19.97
N LEU A 313 -16.67 -2.98 -20.01
CA LEU A 313 -15.98 -2.54 -18.80
C LEU A 313 -16.80 -1.52 -18.00
N GLU A 314 -17.71 -0.78 -18.64
CA GLU A 314 -18.64 0.13 -17.96
C GLU A 314 -19.47 -0.61 -16.91
N ASN A 315 -20.16 -1.69 -17.32
CA ASN A 315 -20.99 -2.46 -16.41
C ASN A 315 -20.17 -3.08 -15.28
N ALA A 316 -18.97 -3.57 -15.56
CA ALA A 316 -18.11 -4.16 -14.53
C ALA A 316 -17.69 -3.14 -13.47
N LEU A 317 -17.34 -1.91 -13.88
CA LEU A 317 -16.96 -0.83 -12.97
C LEU A 317 -18.14 -0.31 -12.16
N ILE A 318 -19.33 -0.18 -12.78
CA ILE A 318 -20.56 0.20 -12.07
C ILE A 318 -20.91 -0.85 -11.00
N GLU A 319 -20.87 -2.14 -11.36
CA GLU A 319 -21.14 -3.24 -10.43
C GLU A 319 -20.13 -3.30 -9.29
N ALA A 320 -18.86 -2.97 -9.55
CA ALA A 320 -17.84 -2.87 -8.52
C ALA A 320 -18.10 -1.74 -7.53
N VAL A 321 -18.52 -0.58 -8.05
CA VAL A 321 -18.94 0.57 -7.27
C VAL A 321 -20.15 0.24 -6.39
N GLU A 322 -21.17 -0.38 -6.96
CA GLU A 322 -22.36 -0.80 -6.21
C GLU A 322 -21.99 -1.79 -5.11
N LEU A 323 -21.12 -2.75 -5.42
CA LEU A 323 -20.64 -3.73 -4.46
C LEU A 323 -19.84 -3.08 -3.33
N ALA A 324 -19.00 -2.09 -3.62
CA ALA A 324 -18.29 -1.31 -2.61
C ALA A 324 -19.28 -0.60 -1.67
N ASN A 325 -20.31 0.06 -2.22
CA ASN A 325 -21.35 0.71 -1.41
C ASN A 325 -22.10 -0.29 -0.52
N GLN A 326 -22.38 -1.50 -1.03
CA GLN A 326 -23.03 -2.55 -0.25
C GLN A 326 -22.14 -3.10 0.88
N MET A 327 -20.82 -3.17 0.64
CA MET A 327 -19.85 -3.52 1.68
C MET A 327 -19.81 -2.46 2.78
N ASP A 328 -19.95 -1.18 2.44
CA ASP A 328 -19.96 -0.07 3.40
C ASP A 328 -21.23 -0.07 4.29
N ILE A 329 -22.42 -0.22 3.70
CA ILE A 329 -23.71 -0.18 4.42
C ILE A 329 -23.81 -1.25 5.52
N ALA A 330 -23.07 -2.36 5.37
CA ALA A 330 -23.07 -3.45 6.36
C ALA A 330 -22.27 -3.15 7.64
N ASN A 331 -21.66 -1.97 7.80
CA ASN A 331 -21.06 -1.53 9.07
C ASN A 331 -21.90 -0.39 9.68
N PRO A 332 -22.48 -0.58 10.89
CA PRO A 332 -23.30 0.43 11.57
C PRO A 332 -22.51 1.54 12.29
N GLU A 333 -21.17 1.48 12.29
CA GLU A 333 -20.33 2.57 12.81
C GLU A 333 -19.91 3.45 11.63
N ASP A 334 -20.14 4.77 11.74
CA ASP A 334 -20.09 5.83 10.72
C ASP A 334 -18.76 6.01 9.92
N GLU A 335 -17.82 5.08 10.03
CA GLU A 335 -16.61 5.04 9.20
C GLU A 335 -16.75 4.02 8.07
N ARG A 336 -17.03 4.51 6.85
CA ARG A 336 -16.91 3.68 5.63
C ARG A 336 -15.54 3.00 5.59
N ASP A 337 -15.54 1.70 5.38
CA ASP A 337 -14.32 0.91 5.18
C ASP A 337 -13.70 1.29 3.83
N ASN A 338 -12.38 1.32 3.77
CA ASN A 338 -11.72 1.55 2.50
C ASN A 338 -11.82 0.33 1.60
N THR A 339 -11.98 0.57 0.31
CA THR A 339 -12.18 -0.48 -0.68
C THR A 339 -11.14 -0.40 -1.79
N MET A 340 -10.37 -1.46 -1.94
CA MET A 340 -9.46 -1.66 -3.06
C MET A 340 -10.15 -2.46 -4.16
N ILE A 341 -10.31 -1.86 -5.33
CA ILE A 341 -10.76 -2.51 -6.56
C ILE A 341 -9.52 -2.87 -7.38
N VAL A 342 -9.35 -4.14 -7.71
CA VAL A 342 -8.25 -4.62 -8.56
C VAL A 342 -8.84 -5.14 -9.86
N LEU A 343 -8.59 -4.42 -10.95
CA LEU A 343 -9.00 -4.76 -12.31
C LEU A 343 -7.87 -5.52 -13.01
N LEU A 344 -8.13 -6.78 -13.37
CA LEU A 344 -7.23 -7.62 -14.17
C LEU A 344 -7.84 -7.79 -15.56
N THR A 345 -7.20 -7.24 -16.60
CA THR A 345 -7.72 -7.20 -17.98
C THR A 345 -6.61 -7.17 -19.01
N ASP A 346 -6.87 -7.66 -20.21
CA ASP A 346 -5.94 -7.62 -21.33
C ASP A 346 -6.23 -6.56 -22.40
N GLY A 347 -7.28 -5.75 -22.22
CA GLY A 347 -7.73 -4.74 -23.20
C GLY A 347 -8.33 -5.37 -24.46
N LYS A 348 -9.23 -4.77 -25.24
CA LYS A 348 -9.79 -3.41 -25.37
C LYS A 348 -11.28 -3.48 -25.04
N TYR A 349 -11.85 -2.49 -24.35
CA TYR A 349 -13.30 -2.48 -24.18
C TYR A 349 -13.94 -2.28 -25.56
N THR A 350 -15.00 -3.02 -25.84
CA THR A 350 -15.65 -3.00 -27.15
C THR A 350 -17.13 -2.62 -27.07
N ILE A 351 -17.65 -2.49 -25.85
CA ILE A 351 -19.08 -2.24 -25.56
C ILE A 351 -19.17 -1.26 -24.40
N GLY A 352 -20.12 -0.32 -24.48
CA GLY A 352 -20.42 0.63 -23.42
C GLY A 352 -19.64 1.93 -23.52
N ARG A 353 -19.81 2.79 -22.52
CA ARG A 353 -19.11 4.07 -22.37
C ARG A 353 -17.64 3.86 -22.05
N SER A 354 -16.88 4.95 -22.21
CA SER A 354 -15.47 4.97 -21.83
C SER A 354 -15.33 4.62 -20.33
N PRO A 355 -14.45 3.68 -19.96
CA PRO A 355 -14.22 3.35 -18.56
C PRO A 355 -13.68 4.55 -17.76
N THR A 356 -12.98 5.48 -18.40
CA THR A 356 -12.53 6.72 -17.75
C THR A 356 -13.70 7.59 -17.31
N GLU A 357 -14.76 7.69 -18.12
CA GLU A 357 -15.97 8.45 -17.78
C GLU A 357 -16.68 7.83 -16.57
N VAL A 358 -16.75 6.50 -16.52
CA VAL A 358 -17.38 5.76 -15.42
C VAL A 358 -16.62 5.99 -14.11
N VAL A 359 -15.29 5.83 -14.12
CA VAL A 359 -14.47 6.09 -12.92
C VAL A 359 -14.55 7.55 -12.51
N TYR A 360 -14.48 8.49 -13.46
CA TYR A 360 -14.61 9.91 -13.18
C TYR A 360 -15.94 10.23 -12.48
N LYS A 361 -17.05 9.70 -13.00
CA LYS A 361 -18.40 9.98 -12.49
C LYS A 361 -18.70 9.29 -11.16
N HIS A 362 -18.19 8.07 -10.96
CA HIS A 362 -18.61 7.22 -9.84
C HIS A 362 -17.55 7.04 -8.75
N ILE A 363 -16.26 7.29 -9.03
CA ILE A 363 -15.15 6.95 -8.11
C ILE A 363 -14.30 8.17 -7.75
N LYS A 364 -14.11 9.13 -8.65
CA LYS A 364 -13.24 10.30 -8.42
C LYS A 364 -13.51 10.99 -7.07
N ASP A 365 -14.78 11.19 -6.72
CA ASP A 365 -15.17 11.87 -5.47
C ASP A 365 -15.31 10.92 -4.27
N ARG A 366 -14.81 9.68 -4.38
CA ARG A 366 -14.78 8.66 -3.32
C ARG A 366 -13.35 8.36 -2.91
N PRO A 367 -12.75 9.17 -2.01
CA PRO A 367 -11.34 9.01 -1.63
C PRO A 367 -11.05 7.67 -0.94
N LYS A 368 -12.07 7.01 -0.39
CA LYS A 368 -11.95 5.69 0.26
C LYS A 368 -12.04 4.50 -0.72
N THR A 369 -12.19 4.75 -2.02
CA THR A 369 -12.25 3.71 -3.06
C THR A 369 -11.10 3.90 -4.04
N VAL A 370 -10.24 2.90 -4.14
CA VAL A 370 -9.04 2.95 -4.99
C VAL A 370 -9.13 1.88 -6.07
N VAL A 371 -8.86 2.23 -7.33
CA VAL A 371 -8.88 1.32 -8.49
C VAL A 371 -7.48 1.10 -9.02
N HIS A 372 -6.92 -0.08 -8.78
CA HIS A 372 -5.69 -0.52 -9.42
C HIS A 372 -6.01 -1.29 -10.69
N VAL A 373 -5.32 -0.94 -11.78
CA VAL A 373 -5.48 -1.61 -13.07
C VAL A 373 -4.23 -2.40 -13.41
N ILE A 374 -4.40 -3.70 -13.62
CA ILE A 374 -3.34 -4.63 -13.95
C ILE A 374 -3.60 -5.12 -15.36
N GLY A 375 -2.82 -4.57 -16.30
CA GLY A 375 -2.84 -4.95 -17.69
C GLY A 375 -2.11 -6.27 -17.91
N ILE A 376 -2.72 -7.18 -18.67
CA ILE A 376 -2.17 -8.52 -18.95
C ILE A 376 -1.94 -8.63 -20.45
N GLY A 377 -0.71 -8.93 -20.88
CA GLY A 377 -0.36 -8.94 -22.30
C GLY A 377 -0.43 -7.53 -22.91
N GLU A 378 -1.33 -7.34 -23.88
CA GLU A 378 -1.41 -6.15 -24.75
C GLU A 378 -2.45 -5.11 -24.29
N ALA A 379 -2.63 -4.95 -22.98
CA ALA A 379 -3.55 -3.97 -22.42
C ALA A 379 -3.25 -2.52 -22.89
N ASP A 380 -4.31 -1.74 -23.13
CA ASP A 380 -4.28 -0.33 -23.55
C ASP A 380 -3.73 0.57 -22.43
N GLU A 381 -2.45 0.94 -22.54
CA GLU A 381 -1.76 1.63 -21.46
C GLU A 381 -2.34 3.01 -21.16
N ASP A 382 -2.64 3.80 -22.18
CA ASP A 382 -3.04 5.20 -22.00
C ASP A 382 -4.44 5.27 -21.38
N LEU A 383 -5.35 4.43 -21.88
CA LEU A 383 -6.68 4.29 -21.30
C LEU A 383 -6.59 3.86 -19.82
N TYR A 384 -5.82 2.81 -19.52
CA TYR A 384 -5.81 2.25 -18.17
C TYR A 384 -4.98 3.05 -17.16
N LYS A 385 -3.99 3.83 -17.61
CA LYS A 385 -3.36 4.87 -16.79
C LYS A 385 -4.39 5.91 -16.35
N ALA A 386 -5.19 6.43 -17.28
CA ALA A 386 -6.24 7.40 -16.97
C ALA A 386 -7.33 6.81 -16.04
N VAL A 387 -7.75 5.56 -16.27
CA VAL A 387 -8.69 4.85 -15.37
C VAL A 387 -8.11 4.73 -13.95
N ALA A 388 -6.85 4.35 -13.82
CA ALA A 388 -6.19 4.23 -12.53
C ALA A 388 -6.02 5.58 -11.83
N GLU A 389 -5.64 6.63 -12.56
CA GLU A 389 -5.50 7.99 -12.02
C GLU A 389 -6.82 8.54 -11.50
N TYR A 390 -7.91 8.46 -12.28
CA TYR A 390 -9.24 8.88 -11.80
C TYR A 390 -9.75 8.04 -10.64
N GLY A 391 -9.24 6.80 -10.51
CA GLY A 391 -9.56 5.88 -9.43
C GLY A 391 -8.57 5.93 -8.27
N HIS A 392 -7.70 6.95 -8.16
CA HIS A 392 -6.72 7.10 -7.07
C HIS A 392 -5.71 5.94 -6.93
N GLY A 393 -5.57 5.11 -7.96
CA GLY A 393 -4.75 3.90 -7.95
C GLY A 393 -3.56 3.97 -8.87
N SER A 394 -3.13 2.81 -9.38
CA SER A 394 -2.00 2.72 -10.29
C SER A 394 -2.25 1.69 -11.38
N PHE A 395 -1.66 1.96 -12.56
CA PHE A 395 -1.64 1.05 -13.68
C PHE A 395 -0.29 0.35 -13.79
N LYS A 396 -0.31 -0.95 -14.06
CA LYS A 396 0.90 -1.68 -14.48
C LYS A 396 0.59 -2.82 -15.42
N LYS A 397 1.38 -2.93 -16.49
CA LYS A 397 1.26 -3.98 -17.51
C LYS A 397 2.25 -5.10 -17.28
N PHE A 398 1.82 -6.35 -17.52
CA PHE A 398 2.65 -7.54 -17.36
C PHE A 398 2.45 -8.53 -18.51
N ASN A 399 3.57 -9.08 -18.97
CA ASN A 399 3.65 -10.20 -19.91
C ASN A 399 4.44 -11.39 -19.32
N ASP A 400 4.75 -11.36 -18.02
CA ASP A 400 5.50 -12.39 -17.29
C ASP A 400 4.76 -12.75 -16.00
N LEU A 401 4.52 -14.06 -15.80
CA LEU A 401 3.76 -14.58 -14.66
C LEU A 401 4.44 -14.27 -13.32
N ASN A 402 5.78 -14.30 -13.27
CA ASN A 402 6.52 -14.09 -12.02
C ASN A 402 6.40 -12.63 -11.54
N ARG A 403 6.58 -11.66 -12.43
CA ARG A 403 6.42 -10.23 -12.15
C ARG A 403 4.97 -9.89 -11.82
N LEU A 404 4.00 -10.45 -12.55
CA LEU A 404 2.57 -10.29 -12.26
C LEU A 404 2.25 -10.74 -10.82
N THR A 405 2.68 -11.96 -10.47
CA THR A 405 2.43 -12.55 -9.13
C THR A 405 3.09 -11.73 -8.02
N LYS A 406 4.35 -11.34 -8.20
CA LYS A 406 5.07 -10.49 -7.23
C LYS A 406 4.39 -9.14 -7.04
N TYR A 407 3.92 -8.53 -8.13
CA TYR A 407 3.27 -7.23 -8.06
C TYR A 407 1.92 -7.31 -7.33
N LEU A 408 1.06 -8.26 -7.70
CA LEU A 408 -0.21 -8.51 -7.00
C LEU A 408 0.00 -8.72 -5.50
N PHE A 409 1.02 -9.51 -5.13
CA PHE A 409 1.36 -9.71 -3.72
C PHE A 409 1.85 -8.43 -3.03
N SER A 410 2.67 -7.62 -3.72
CA SER A 410 3.15 -6.33 -3.20
C SER A 410 2.03 -5.30 -3.04
N LEU A 411 1.02 -5.35 -3.91
CA LEU A 411 -0.11 -4.42 -3.90
C LEU A 411 -0.87 -4.49 -2.58
N LEU A 412 -1.08 -5.70 -2.05
CA LEU A 412 -1.72 -5.88 -0.74
C LEU A 412 -0.89 -5.34 0.42
N LYS A 413 0.45 -5.44 0.34
CA LYS A 413 1.34 -4.94 1.39
C LYS A 413 1.45 -3.41 1.37
N ASN A 414 1.38 -2.85 0.17
CA ASN A 414 1.62 -1.43 -0.08
C ASN A 414 0.32 -0.66 -0.33
N PHE A 415 -0.85 -1.26 -0.11
CA PHE A 415 -2.12 -0.58 -0.27
C PHE A 415 -2.16 0.62 0.66
N ARG A 416 -2.44 1.77 0.05
CA ARG A 416 -2.31 3.08 0.64
C ARG A 416 -3.33 3.97 -0.03
N ILE A 417 -3.93 4.85 0.76
CA ILE A 417 -4.85 5.85 0.23
C ILE A 417 -4.16 7.19 0.33
N THR A 418 -4.10 7.85 -0.82
CA THR A 418 -3.41 9.13 -0.94
C THR A 418 -4.45 10.23 -0.85
N TYR A 419 -4.28 11.10 0.14
CA TYR A 419 -5.04 12.32 0.34
C TYR A 419 -4.11 13.50 0.07
N LYS A 420 -4.65 14.52 -0.59
CA LYS A 420 -4.05 15.85 -0.53
C LYS A 420 -4.49 16.46 0.79
N ALA A 421 -3.55 16.88 1.64
CA ALA A 421 -3.91 17.68 2.80
C ALA A 421 -4.10 19.12 2.32
N ASP A 422 -5.34 19.60 2.40
CA ASP A 422 -5.70 21.00 2.13
C ASP A 422 -5.38 21.91 3.33
#